data_AF-A0A091VYM7-F1
#
_entry.id   AF-A0A091VYM7-F1
#
_cell.length_a   1.000
_cell.length_b   1.000
_cell.length_c   1.000
_cell.angle_alpha   90.00
_cell.angle_beta   90.00
_cell.angle_gamma   90.00
#
_symmetry.space_group_name_H-M   'P 1'
#
loop_
_entity.id
_entity.type
_entity.pdbx_description
1 polymer ?
#
loop_
_entity_poly.entity_id
_entity_poly.type
_entity_poly.pdbx_seq_one_letter_code
_entity_poly.pdbx_strand_id
1 'polypeptide(L)'
;PPYYENHGFQPESVCSARQPGGANPYPPNFSSNAPSVPSYVPKVAAHQSSRPVAQSSRRTCSSTVKKIIIIIVSILVVICCAIAAFLIWYFAVDNRCLSSLIECGSSGVCIPSSQWCDGVSDCPNGEDETRCVRLSGSNFVLEVYSPVSSSWYPVCQDDWNDDYGKTACEDMGYSVDTYYYSQGVATEVSFQSYMKLNTSAGNIDLYKKLYSSDSCASGNVVSLRCIECGLSTKSVSIMSRIVGGSAATLGQWPWQVSLHVQDTHVCGGSIITQQWIVTAAHCVEGKQFSDPSNWRVFAGILNQNEMIFRNGYKVQQIISHSDYDTDSKDNDVALMKLETPLSFTDAVQPVCLPNSGMMFQSAQQCWISGWGAEYQGGKTSDNLNYAMVSLIETSVCNSVYIYDGLVLPTMVCAGYLQGGIDSCQGDSGGPLVTYENSVWWLVGDTSWGSGCATPNRPGVYGNMTAFTDWIYKNMQ
;
A
#
# COMPACT_ATOMS: atom_id res chain seq x y z
N PRO A 1 -26.02 7.24 6.74
CA PRO A 1 -24.58 6.88 6.76
C PRO A 1 -24.05 6.80 5.32
N PRO A 2 -22.96 7.50 4.97
CA PRO A 2 -22.26 7.20 3.72
C PRO A 2 -21.78 5.74 3.80
N TYR A 3 -22.15 4.94 2.81
CA TYR A 3 -21.69 3.56 2.71
C TYR A 3 -20.34 3.58 2.00
N TYR A 4 -19.33 2.95 2.59
CA TYR A 4 -18.07 2.72 1.89
C TYR A 4 -18.29 1.54 0.93
N GLU A 5 -18.08 1.77 -0.37
CA GLU A 5 -18.13 0.73 -1.38
C GLU A 5 -16.70 0.25 -1.61
N ASN A 6 -16.40 -0.97 -1.15
CA ASN A 6 -15.07 -1.55 -1.31
C ASN A 6 -14.87 -1.93 -2.79
N HIS A 7 -14.03 -1.18 -3.49
CA HIS A 7 -13.75 -1.40 -4.92
C HIS A 7 -12.87 -2.63 -5.21
N GLY A 8 -12.28 -3.26 -4.19
CA GLY A 8 -11.47 -4.46 -4.32
C GLY A 8 -12.32 -5.71 -4.61
N PHE A 9 -13.50 -5.85 -4.02
CA PHE A 9 -14.34 -7.04 -4.23
C PHE A 9 -15.54 -6.74 -5.12
N GLN A 10 -15.45 -7.15 -6.38
CA GLN A 10 -16.49 -6.87 -7.37
C GLN A 10 -17.57 -7.97 -7.37
N PRO A 11 -18.87 -7.64 -7.56
CA PRO A 11 -19.90 -8.65 -7.78
C PRO A 11 -19.65 -9.39 -9.10
N GLU A 12 -20.05 -10.67 -9.17
CA GLU A 12 -20.03 -11.45 -10.42
C GLU A 12 -20.90 -10.75 -11.49
N SER A 13 -20.28 -9.87 -12.25
CA SER A 13 -20.86 -9.36 -13.48
C SER A 13 -20.26 -10.16 -14.62
N VAL A 14 -21.12 -10.73 -15.46
CA VAL A 14 -20.72 -11.44 -16.68
C VAL A 14 -20.01 -10.42 -17.57
N CYS A 15 -18.68 -10.35 -17.48
CA CYS A 15 -17.87 -9.58 -18.40
C CYS A 15 -18.09 -10.16 -19.80
N SER A 16 -18.73 -9.37 -20.66
CA SER A 16 -18.88 -9.70 -22.07
C SER A 16 -17.49 -9.88 -22.69
N ALA A 17 -17.32 -11.02 -23.35
CA ALA A 17 -16.13 -11.34 -24.12
C ALA A 17 -15.72 -10.15 -25.02
N ARG A 18 -14.46 -9.73 -24.91
CA ARG A 18 -13.81 -8.89 -25.93
C ARG A 18 -13.97 -9.58 -27.28
N GLN A 19 -14.78 -9.02 -28.17
CA GLN A 19 -14.79 -9.46 -29.57
C GLN A 19 -13.55 -8.93 -30.28
N PRO A 20 -12.80 -9.77 -31.02
CA PRO A 20 -11.77 -9.30 -31.92
C PRO A 20 -12.43 -8.60 -33.12
N GLY A 21 -12.00 -7.36 -33.40
CA GLY A 21 -12.41 -6.62 -34.57
C GLY A 21 -11.99 -7.35 -35.86
N GLY A 22 -12.96 -7.60 -36.73
CA GLY A 22 -12.74 -8.25 -38.02
C GLY A 22 -13.86 -7.99 -39.02
N ALA A 23 -13.54 -7.14 -40.00
CA ALA A 23 -14.01 -7.10 -41.39
C ALA A 23 -15.53 -7.18 -41.70
N ASN A 24 -16.04 -6.03 -42.14
CA ASN A 24 -17.23 -5.89 -42.99
C ASN A 24 -17.04 -6.59 -44.36
N PRO A 25 -18.08 -7.24 -44.90
CA PRO A 25 -18.42 -7.03 -46.33
C PRO A 25 -19.95 -6.97 -46.61
N TYR A 26 -20.42 -5.82 -47.10
CA TYR A 26 -21.53 -5.48 -48.07
C TYR A 26 -22.76 -6.43 -48.30
N PRO A 27 -23.95 -5.95 -48.81
CA PRO A 27 -24.63 -4.65 -48.68
C PRO A 27 -26.19 -4.75 -48.65
N PRO A 28 -27.03 -3.78 -49.12
CA PRO A 28 -28.22 -3.33 -48.38
C PRO A 28 -29.53 -3.94 -48.89
N ASN A 29 -30.57 -3.99 -48.06
CA ASN A 29 -31.94 -4.19 -48.53
C ASN A 29 -32.91 -3.19 -47.89
N PHE A 30 -33.59 -2.47 -48.78
CA PHE A 30 -34.75 -1.63 -48.54
C PHE A 30 -35.96 -2.49 -48.09
N SER A 31 -36.76 -1.99 -47.15
CA SER A 31 -38.22 -1.94 -47.33
C SER A 31 -38.91 -1.02 -46.32
N SER A 32 -39.91 -0.35 -46.86
CA SER A 32 -40.81 0.68 -46.34
C SER A 32 -41.99 0.13 -45.53
N ASN A 33 -42.48 0.90 -44.54
CA ASN A 33 -43.86 1.42 -44.43
C ASN A 33 -44.26 1.78 -42.98
N ALA A 34 -44.30 3.10 -42.70
CA ALA A 34 -45.35 3.96 -42.09
C ALA A 34 -46.26 3.47 -40.93
N PRO A 35 -46.97 4.36 -40.17
CA PRO A 35 -47.11 5.82 -40.29
C PRO A 35 -46.99 6.66 -38.99
N SER A 36 -46.93 7.96 -39.24
CA SER A 36 -46.91 9.15 -38.40
C SER A 36 -48.16 9.45 -37.55
N VAL A 37 -47.95 10.01 -36.35
CA VAL A 37 -48.98 10.67 -35.51
C VAL A 37 -48.58 12.14 -35.32
N PRO A 38 -49.43 13.13 -35.66
CA PRO A 38 -49.23 14.53 -35.30
C PRO A 38 -49.99 14.87 -34.01
N SER A 39 -49.36 15.60 -33.07
CA SER A 39 -50.08 16.20 -31.95
C SER A 39 -49.87 17.71 -31.91
N TYR A 40 -51.02 18.38 -31.81
CA TYR A 40 -51.30 19.79 -32.04
C TYR A 40 -51.12 20.57 -30.72
N VAL A 41 -50.40 21.70 -30.75
CA VAL A 41 -50.28 22.62 -29.62
C VAL A 41 -51.26 23.77 -29.79
N PRO A 42 -52.21 24.03 -28.87
CA PRO A 42 -53.06 25.22 -28.93
C PRO A 42 -52.31 26.45 -28.40
N LYS A 43 -52.30 27.53 -29.18
CA LYS A 43 -51.96 28.88 -28.73
C LYS A 43 -53.13 29.48 -27.95
N VAL A 44 -52.88 29.96 -26.73
CA VAL A 44 -53.83 30.81 -25.98
C VAL A 44 -53.41 32.28 -26.11
N ALA A 45 -54.40 33.12 -26.42
CA ALA A 45 -54.27 34.55 -26.67
C ALA A 45 -54.04 35.34 -25.38
N ALA A 46 -53.18 36.37 -25.48
CA ALA A 46 -52.96 37.36 -24.43
C ALA A 46 -54.09 38.41 -24.40
N HIS A 47 -54.65 38.66 -23.22
CA HIS A 47 -55.45 39.86 -22.95
C HIS A 47 -54.60 40.88 -22.16
N GLN A 48 -54.45 42.06 -22.76
CA GLN A 48 -54.01 43.29 -22.10
C GLN A 48 -55.20 43.99 -21.42
N SER A 49 -54.95 44.55 -20.22
CA SER A 49 -55.59 45.71 -19.57
C SER A 49 -55.31 45.57 -18.07
N SER A 50 -54.81 46.52 -17.28
CA SER A 50 -54.75 47.98 -17.36
C SER A 50 -53.78 48.47 -16.25
N ARG A 51 -53.16 49.63 -16.47
CA ARG A 51 -52.31 50.33 -15.47
C ARG A 51 -53.14 50.88 -14.30
N PRO A 52 -52.53 51.07 -13.13
CA PRO A 52 -52.73 52.30 -12.37
C PRO A 52 -51.42 53.08 -12.20
N VAL A 53 -51.58 54.36 -12.53
CA VAL A 53 -50.91 55.58 -12.09
C VAL A 53 -49.80 55.45 -11.02
N ALA A 54 -48.68 56.08 -11.35
CA ALA A 54 -47.51 56.28 -10.53
C ALA A 54 -47.78 57.06 -9.24
N GLN A 55 -47.17 56.62 -8.14
CA GLN A 55 -46.70 57.50 -7.08
C GLN A 55 -45.17 57.48 -7.08
N SER A 56 -44.57 58.59 -7.50
CA SER A 56 -43.12 58.79 -7.49
C SER A 56 -42.63 59.00 -6.06
N SER A 57 -42.13 57.93 -5.44
CA SER A 57 -41.22 58.03 -4.31
C SER A 57 -39.80 58.13 -4.86
N ARG A 58 -39.33 59.37 -5.09
CA ARG A 58 -37.91 59.66 -5.32
C ARG A 58 -37.14 59.25 -4.06
N ARG A 59 -36.65 58.01 -3.99
CA ARG A 59 -35.53 57.66 -3.13
C ARG A 59 -34.25 58.05 -3.86
N THR A 60 -33.72 59.22 -3.51
CA THR A 60 -32.33 59.59 -3.79
C THR A 60 -31.41 58.52 -3.22
N CYS A 61 -30.92 57.63 -4.07
CA CYS A 61 -29.90 56.65 -3.72
C CYS A 61 -28.59 57.42 -3.54
N SER A 62 -28.19 57.65 -2.29
CA SER A 62 -26.96 58.33 -1.93
C SER A 62 -25.75 57.67 -2.62
N SER A 63 -24.99 58.44 -3.40
CA SER A 63 -23.81 57.96 -4.13
C SER A 63 -22.74 57.33 -3.21
N THR A 64 -22.82 57.61 -1.91
CA THR A 64 -21.92 57.09 -0.88
C THR A 64 -22.11 55.59 -0.64
N VAL A 65 -23.34 55.06 -0.74
CA VAL A 65 -23.61 53.63 -0.48
C VAL A 65 -23.06 52.75 -1.61
N LYS A 66 -23.18 53.19 -2.87
CA LYS A 66 -22.56 52.49 -4.02
C LYS A 66 -21.04 52.48 -3.92
N LYS A 67 -20.43 53.59 -3.49
CA LYS A 67 -18.98 53.66 -3.27
C LYS A 67 -18.52 52.72 -2.15
N ILE A 68 -19.26 52.65 -1.04
CA ILE A 68 -18.95 51.74 0.07
C ILE A 68 -19.05 50.26 -0.37
N ILE A 69 -20.10 49.88 -1.12
CA ILE A 69 -20.25 48.51 -1.64
C ILE A 69 -19.09 48.14 -2.58
N ILE A 70 -18.69 49.04 -3.48
CA ILE A 70 -17.56 48.79 -4.39
C ILE A 70 -16.24 48.61 -3.61
N ILE A 71 -16.02 49.40 -2.56
CA ILE A 71 -14.83 49.27 -1.70
C ILE A 71 -14.84 47.92 -0.96
N ILE A 72 -15.97 47.52 -0.37
CA ILE A 72 -16.10 46.24 0.34
C ILE A 72 -15.86 45.05 -0.62
N VAL A 73 -16.46 45.08 -1.81
CA VAL A 73 -16.27 44.03 -2.83
C VAL A 73 -14.80 43.97 -3.28
N SER A 74 -14.16 45.13 -3.48
CA SER A 74 -12.74 45.17 -3.86
C SER A 74 -11.83 44.59 -2.76
N ILE A 75 -12.11 44.89 -1.48
CA ILE A 75 -11.37 44.32 -0.35
C ILE A 75 -11.57 42.81 -0.27
N LEU A 76 -12.80 42.31 -0.44
CA LEU A 76 -13.08 40.87 -0.44
C LEU A 76 -12.35 40.14 -1.57
N VAL A 77 -12.29 40.72 -2.78
CA VAL A 77 -11.54 40.15 -3.89
C VAL A 77 -10.04 40.08 -3.57
N VAL A 78 -9.47 41.14 -3.01
CA VAL A 78 -8.05 41.15 -2.60
C VAL A 78 -7.78 40.10 -1.52
N ILE A 79 -8.67 39.95 -0.54
CA ILE A 79 -8.55 38.92 0.50
C ILE A 79 -8.65 37.53 -0.11
N CYS A 80 -9.60 37.27 -1.01
CA CYS A 80 -9.71 35.99 -1.70
C CYS A 80 -8.47 35.68 -2.55
N CYS A 81 -7.90 36.67 -3.24
CA CYS A 81 -6.65 36.50 -3.99
C CYS A 81 -5.45 36.22 -3.07
N ALA A 82 -5.38 36.89 -1.91
CA ALA A 82 -4.33 36.64 -0.92
C ALA A 82 -4.46 35.24 -0.29
N ILE A 83 -5.67 34.79 0.02
CA ILE A 83 -5.94 33.43 0.50
C ILE A 83 -5.60 32.42 -0.59
N ALA A 84 -5.98 32.65 -1.85
CA ALA A 84 -5.63 31.76 -2.95
C ALA A 84 -4.12 31.69 -3.16
N ALA A 85 -3.40 32.82 -3.12
CA ALA A 85 -1.95 32.86 -3.21
C ALA A 85 -1.28 32.16 -2.01
N PHE A 86 -1.81 32.34 -0.80
CA PHE A 86 -1.35 31.64 0.40
C PHE A 86 -1.59 30.14 0.30
N LEU A 87 -2.75 29.69 -0.19
CA LEU A 87 -3.06 28.28 -0.40
C LEU A 87 -2.18 27.69 -1.51
N ILE A 88 -1.95 28.40 -2.61
CA ILE A 88 -1.04 27.96 -3.67
C ILE A 88 0.39 27.84 -3.12
N TRP A 89 0.86 28.83 -2.35
CA TRP A 89 2.17 28.78 -1.73
C TRP A 89 2.27 27.64 -0.70
N TYR A 90 1.27 27.49 0.17
CA TYR A 90 1.21 26.43 1.17
C TYR A 90 1.22 25.04 0.53
N PHE A 91 0.36 24.78 -0.47
CA PHE A 91 0.32 23.49 -1.17
C PHE A 91 1.49 23.25 -2.12
N ALA A 92 2.15 24.30 -2.64
CA ALA A 92 3.34 24.16 -3.49
C ALA A 92 4.65 24.02 -2.67
N VAL A 93 4.66 24.45 -1.41
CA VAL A 93 5.86 24.37 -0.53
C VAL A 93 5.82 23.14 0.37
N ASP A 94 4.66 22.60 0.73
CA ASP A 94 4.54 21.37 1.55
C ASP A 94 4.69 20.05 0.75
N ASN A 95 4.60 20.07 -0.59
CA ASN A 95 4.85 18.90 -1.44
C ASN A 95 6.18 19.06 -2.19
N ARG A 96 7.31 18.77 -1.53
CA ARG A 96 8.66 18.88 -2.13
C ARG A 96 8.87 17.94 -3.32
N CYS A 97 8.26 16.77 -3.26
CA CYS A 97 8.08 15.87 -4.40
C CYS A 97 6.62 15.43 -4.45
N LEU A 98 6.10 15.08 -5.64
CA LEU A 98 4.88 14.29 -5.72
C LEU A 98 5.10 12.99 -4.92
N SER A 99 4.04 12.46 -4.28
CA SER A 99 4.09 11.29 -3.39
C SER A 99 4.72 10.01 -3.98
N SER A 100 5.05 10.02 -5.27
CA SER A 100 5.65 8.95 -6.05
C SER A 100 7.16 9.06 -6.29
N LEU A 101 7.82 10.16 -5.90
CA LEU A 101 9.24 10.40 -6.20
C LEU A 101 10.05 10.60 -4.93
N ILE A 102 11.29 10.10 -4.96
CA ILE A 102 12.27 10.18 -3.86
C ILE A 102 13.16 11.41 -4.08
N GLU A 103 13.34 12.20 -3.03
CA GLU A 103 14.18 13.41 -3.06
C GLU A 103 15.66 13.06 -2.83
N CYS A 104 16.53 13.37 -3.79
CA CYS A 104 17.98 13.31 -3.62
C CYS A 104 18.42 14.31 -2.54
N GLY A 105 19.11 13.81 -1.49
CA GLY A 105 19.37 14.55 -0.26
C GLY A 105 20.12 15.87 -0.42
N SER A 106 21.03 16.00 -1.38
CA SER A 106 21.81 17.24 -1.57
C SER A 106 21.19 18.29 -2.48
N SER A 107 20.28 17.90 -3.37
CA SER A 107 19.86 18.74 -4.50
C SER A 107 18.37 19.01 -4.55
N GLY A 108 17.56 18.23 -3.83
CA GLY A 108 16.10 18.30 -3.92
C GLY A 108 15.54 17.74 -5.24
N VAL A 109 16.38 17.06 -6.05
CA VAL A 109 15.94 16.43 -7.30
C VAL A 109 15.10 15.21 -6.95
N CYS A 110 13.91 15.11 -7.54
CA CYS A 110 13.02 13.98 -7.32
C CYS A 110 13.24 12.92 -8.41
N ILE A 111 13.59 11.69 -8.04
CA ILE A 111 13.74 10.54 -8.96
C ILE A 111 12.80 9.39 -8.60
N PRO A 112 12.38 8.53 -9.54
CA PRO A 112 11.59 7.34 -9.26
C PRO A 112 12.36 6.33 -8.42
N SER A 113 11.66 5.56 -7.58
CA SER A 113 12.27 4.50 -6.76
C SER A 113 13.00 3.44 -7.60
N SER A 114 12.61 3.22 -8.85
CA SER A 114 13.26 2.27 -9.75
C SER A 114 14.67 2.66 -10.18
N GLN A 115 15.03 3.95 -10.08
CA GLN A 115 16.35 4.49 -10.44
C GLN A 115 17.37 4.46 -9.30
N TRP A 116 16.97 3.98 -8.12
CA TRP A 116 17.85 3.92 -6.95
C TRP A 116 18.55 2.56 -6.87
N CYS A 117 19.89 2.55 -6.82
CA CYS A 117 20.76 1.37 -6.86
C CYS A 117 20.70 0.58 -8.17
N ASP A 118 20.55 1.27 -9.31
CA ASP A 118 20.46 0.67 -10.64
C ASP A 118 21.80 0.68 -11.40
N GLY A 119 22.84 1.28 -10.82
CA GLY A 119 24.17 1.44 -11.39
C GLY A 119 24.34 2.71 -12.24
N VAL A 120 23.30 3.54 -12.37
CA VAL A 120 23.31 4.82 -13.06
C VAL A 120 23.23 5.94 -12.04
N SER A 121 24.07 6.97 -12.17
CA SER A 121 24.01 8.15 -11.31
C SER A 121 22.96 9.11 -11.84
N ASP A 122 21.75 9.03 -11.29
CA ASP A 122 20.63 9.93 -11.55
C ASP A 122 20.59 11.07 -10.51
N CYS A 123 20.98 10.81 -9.26
CA CYS A 123 21.19 11.85 -8.26
C CYS A 123 22.55 12.56 -8.45
N PRO A 124 22.62 13.88 -8.18
CA PRO A 124 23.90 14.59 -8.09
C PRO A 124 24.84 13.94 -7.08
N ASN A 125 26.11 13.79 -7.46
CA ASN A 125 27.16 13.08 -6.70
C ASN A 125 26.96 11.56 -6.56
N GLY A 126 26.00 10.95 -7.26
CA GLY A 126 25.76 9.50 -7.21
C GLY A 126 25.24 9.03 -5.86
N GLU A 127 24.48 9.87 -5.15
CA GLU A 127 23.93 9.56 -3.82
C GLU A 127 23.04 8.31 -3.84
N ASP A 128 22.29 8.15 -4.93
CA ASP A 128 21.46 7.01 -5.27
C ASP A 128 22.23 5.68 -5.37
N GLU A 129 23.53 5.73 -5.67
CA GLU A 129 24.35 4.54 -5.93
C GLU A 129 25.36 4.23 -4.81
N THR A 130 25.36 5.01 -3.73
CA THR A 130 26.39 4.92 -2.67
C THR A 130 25.92 4.25 -1.38
N ARG A 131 24.60 4.16 -1.16
CA ARG A 131 24.00 3.62 0.08
C ARG A 131 23.01 2.50 -0.21
N CYS A 132 23.53 1.49 -0.89
CA CYS A 132 22.74 0.39 -1.43
C CYS A 132 22.97 -0.87 -0.60
N VAL A 133 22.04 -1.12 0.32
CA VAL A 133 22.07 -2.25 1.25
C VAL A 133 20.71 -2.96 1.26
N ARG A 134 20.72 -4.29 1.41
CA ARG A 134 19.50 -5.08 1.55
C ARG A 134 19.75 -6.36 2.35
N LEU A 135 18.65 -7.00 2.74
CA LEU A 135 18.65 -8.34 3.33
C LEU A 135 18.20 -9.38 2.29
N SER A 136 18.83 -10.55 2.32
CA SER A 136 18.66 -11.62 1.34
C SER A 136 18.35 -12.96 2.00
N GLY A 137 17.36 -13.66 1.46
CA GLY A 137 16.92 -14.98 1.90
C GLY A 137 16.34 -15.05 3.31
N SER A 138 15.97 -16.26 3.75
CA SER A 138 15.38 -16.50 5.07
C SER A 138 16.36 -16.32 6.24
N ASN A 139 17.66 -16.31 5.95
CA ASN A 139 18.73 -16.15 6.94
C ASN A 139 19.13 -14.68 7.17
N PHE A 140 18.42 -13.73 6.54
CA PHE A 140 18.68 -12.29 6.67
C PHE A 140 20.13 -11.92 6.35
N VAL A 141 20.69 -12.49 5.27
CA VAL A 141 22.07 -12.23 4.86
C VAL A 141 22.17 -10.79 4.38
N LEU A 142 23.13 -10.03 4.93
CA LEU A 142 23.40 -8.66 4.52
C LEU A 142 24.11 -8.63 3.17
N GLU A 143 23.51 -7.97 2.19
CA GLU A 143 24.09 -7.71 0.89
C GLU A 143 24.28 -6.22 0.65
N VAL A 144 25.40 -5.88 0.02
CA VAL A 144 25.73 -4.51 -0.40
C VAL A 144 25.97 -4.49 -1.91
N TYR A 145 25.43 -3.48 -2.57
CA TYR A 145 25.60 -3.30 -4.01
C TYR A 145 27.00 -2.76 -4.34
N SER A 146 27.61 -3.31 -5.39
CA SER A 146 28.83 -2.77 -5.98
C SER A 146 28.52 -2.07 -7.29
N PRO A 147 28.73 -0.74 -7.39
CA PRO A 147 28.60 -0.03 -8.67
C PRO A 147 29.64 -0.48 -9.70
N VAL A 148 30.79 -1.01 -9.26
CA VAL A 148 31.90 -1.40 -10.13
C VAL A 148 31.58 -2.65 -10.96
N SER A 149 30.88 -3.62 -10.37
CA SER A 149 30.48 -4.87 -11.02
C SER A 149 28.97 -4.98 -11.23
N SER A 150 28.22 -3.92 -10.92
CA SER A 150 26.76 -3.84 -11.01
C SER A 150 26.06 -5.05 -10.39
N SER A 151 26.53 -5.48 -9.21
CA SER A 151 26.12 -6.73 -8.57
C SER A 151 26.06 -6.60 -7.05
N TRP A 152 25.16 -7.38 -6.44
CA TRP A 152 25.02 -7.48 -4.98
C TRP A 152 25.97 -8.55 -4.42
N TYR A 153 26.65 -8.22 -3.33
CA TYR A 153 27.58 -9.15 -2.68
C TYR A 153 27.28 -9.28 -1.19
N PRO A 154 27.40 -10.49 -0.63
CA PRO A 154 27.26 -10.69 0.80
C PRO A 154 28.43 -10.03 1.55
N VAL A 155 28.13 -9.51 2.74
CA VAL A 155 29.14 -8.92 3.62
C VAL A 155 29.83 -10.02 4.41
N CYS A 156 31.17 -10.05 4.37
CA CYS A 156 31.98 -10.96 5.15
C CYS A 156 31.93 -10.60 6.64
N GLN A 157 31.83 -11.60 7.51
CA GLN A 157 31.76 -11.40 8.96
C GLN A 157 33.06 -10.89 9.58
N ASP A 158 34.20 -11.08 8.90
CA ASP A 158 35.51 -10.63 9.39
C ASP A 158 35.47 -9.12 9.72
N ASP A 159 35.91 -8.77 10.93
CA ASP A 159 35.97 -7.39 11.44
C ASP A 159 34.62 -6.64 11.53
N TRP A 160 33.50 -7.31 11.27
CA TRP A 160 32.16 -6.75 11.41
C TRP A 160 31.76 -6.60 12.89
N ASN A 161 31.01 -5.55 13.21
CA ASN A 161 30.49 -5.29 14.55
C ASN A 161 29.07 -4.70 14.51
N ASP A 162 28.43 -4.62 15.67
CA ASP A 162 27.05 -4.15 15.80
C ASP A 162 26.85 -2.67 15.44
N ASP A 163 27.88 -1.83 15.50
CA ASP A 163 27.75 -0.42 15.12
C ASP A 163 27.60 -0.28 13.60
N TYR A 164 28.31 -1.11 12.82
CA TYR A 164 28.08 -1.22 11.39
C TYR A 164 26.72 -1.84 11.07
N GLY A 165 26.28 -2.83 11.86
CA GLY A 165 24.94 -3.39 11.79
C GLY A 165 23.84 -2.32 11.97
N LYS A 166 23.96 -1.49 13.00
CA LYS A 166 23.03 -0.38 13.27
C LYS A 166 23.01 0.64 12.14
N THR A 167 24.19 1.00 11.62
CA THR A 167 24.31 1.92 10.47
C THR A 167 23.56 1.36 9.26
N ALA A 168 23.82 0.10 8.91
CA ALA A 168 23.13 -0.56 7.80
C ALA A 168 21.60 -0.67 8.01
N CYS A 169 21.15 -0.85 9.26
CA CYS A 169 19.72 -0.84 9.58
C CYS A 169 19.07 0.54 9.46
N GLU A 170 19.76 1.58 9.91
CA GLU A 170 19.33 2.98 9.75
C GLU A 170 19.21 3.33 8.27
N ASP A 171 20.20 2.94 7.45
CA ASP A 171 20.18 3.14 6.00
C ASP A 171 19.09 2.31 5.28
N MET A 172 18.50 1.30 5.92
CA MET A 172 17.30 0.58 5.42
C MET A 172 15.97 1.18 5.92
N GLY A 173 16.01 2.29 6.65
CA GLY A 173 14.82 2.95 7.21
C GLY A 173 14.32 2.37 8.54
N TYR A 174 15.12 1.54 9.21
CA TYR A 174 14.83 1.08 10.57
C TYR A 174 15.36 2.06 11.62
N SER A 175 14.70 2.11 12.77
CA SER A 175 15.25 2.86 13.91
C SER A 175 16.43 2.11 14.52
N VAL A 176 17.47 2.84 14.91
CA VAL A 176 18.61 2.27 15.65
C VAL A 176 18.15 1.62 16.96
N ASP A 177 17.06 2.12 17.57
CA ASP A 177 16.50 1.58 18.81
C ASP A 177 15.83 0.21 18.62
N THR A 178 15.48 -0.18 17.39
CA THR A 178 14.88 -1.50 17.10
C THR A 178 15.91 -2.56 16.75
N TYR A 179 17.20 -2.20 16.64
CA TYR A 179 18.29 -3.11 16.30
C TYR A 179 18.29 -4.36 17.20
N TYR A 180 18.29 -5.55 16.59
CA TYR A 180 18.24 -6.81 17.32
C TYR A 180 19.63 -7.46 17.43
N TYR A 181 20.24 -7.86 16.31
CA TYR A 181 21.60 -8.41 16.32
C TYR A 181 22.28 -8.37 14.94
N SER A 182 23.60 -8.57 14.96
CA SER A 182 24.40 -9.01 13.82
C SER A 182 25.20 -10.25 14.21
N GLN A 183 25.23 -11.28 13.36
CA GLN A 183 25.94 -12.53 13.64
C GLN A 183 26.49 -13.18 12.38
N GLY A 184 27.58 -13.94 12.54
CA GLY A 184 28.17 -14.71 11.44
C GLY A 184 27.39 -15.99 11.19
N VAL A 185 26.95 -16.21 9.96
CA VAL A 185 26.31 -17.45 9.52
C VAL A 185 27.10 -18.09 8.39
N ALA A 186 27.23 -19.41 8.46
CA ALA A 186 27.72 -20.20 7.33
C ALA A 186 26.61 -20.29 6.28
N THR A 187 26.93 -20.04 5.02
CA THR A 187 25.95 -20.13 3.94
C THR A 187 26.02 -21.47 3.25
N GLU A 188 24.86 -22.03 2.89
CA GLU A 188 24.78 -23.29 2.15
C GLU A 188 25.37 -23.16 0.73
N VAL A 189 25.40 -21.95 0.20
CA VAL A 189 26.02 -21.60 -1.09
C VAL A 189 27.39 -20.96 -0.82
N SER A 190 28.44 -21.48 -1.43
CA SER A 190 29.75 -20.83 -1.43
C SER A 190 29.71 -19.64 -2.40
N PHE A 191 29.76 -18.43 -1.86
CA PHE A 191 29.88 -17.21 -2.66
C PHE A 191 31.30 -17.10 -3.24
N GLN A 192 31.41 -16.63 -4.47
CA GLN A 192 32.70 -16.46 -5.14
C GLN A 192 33.42 -15.19 -4.67
N SER A 193 32.66 -14.16 -4.28
CA SER A 193 33.19 -12.88 -3.81
C SER A 193 32.31 -12.29 -2.70
N TYR A 194 32.92 -11.48 -1.86
CA TYR A 194 32.36 -10.89 -0.65
C TYR A 194 32.73 -9.41 -0.55
N MET A 195 31.94 -8.64 0.19
CA MET A 195 32.33 -7.31 0.66
C MET A 195 33.06 -7.44 2.00
N LYS A 196 34.32 -7.03 2.04
CA LYS A 196 35.13 -6.99 3.28
C LYS A 196 35.30 -5.59 3.79
N LEU A 197 35.33 -5.47 5.11
CA LEU A 197 35.59 -4.22 5.79
C LEU A 197 37.09 -3.90 5.79
N ASN A 198 37.46 -2.67 5.40
CA ASN A 198 38.80 -2.15 5.55
C ASN A 198 38.95 -1.43 6.90
N THR A 199 39.47 -2.12 7.91
CA THR A 199 39.72 -1.56 9.26
C THR A 199 40.81 -0.49 9.29
N SER A 200 41.66 -0.41 8.26
CA SER A 200 42.68 0.63 8.13
C SER A 200 42.13 1.94 7.57
N ALA A 201 40.93 1.92 6.98
CA ALA A 201 40.22 3.13 6.64
C ALA A 201 39.75 3.79 7.93
N GLY A 202 40.06 5.08 8.11
CA GLY A 202 39.71 5.85 9.31
C GLY A 202 38.19 5.98 9.52
N ASN A 203 37.75 7.03 10.22
CA ASN A 203 36.31 7.25 10.43
C ASN A 203 35.64 7.83 9.18
N ILE A 204 35.42 6.99 8.16
CA ILE A 204 34.67 7.29 6.95
C ILE A 204 33.36 6.49 6.90
N ASP A 205 32.48 6.86 5.97
CA ASP A 205 31.23 6.18 5.65
C ASP A 205 31.41 4.66 5.46
N LEU A 206 30.47 3.85 5.98
CA LEU A 206 30.53 2.39 6.00
C LEU A 206 30.76 1.81 4.61
N TYR A 207 30.00 2.26 3.62
CA TYR A 207 30.05 1.70 2.27
C TYR A 207 31.36 2.03 1.57
N LYS A 208 32.03 3.11 1.96
CA LYS A 208 33.39 3.45 1.49
C LYS A 208 34.50 2.62 2.14
N LYS A 209 34.22 1.97 3.28
CA LYS A 209 35.14 1.01 3.91
C LYS A 209 35.07 -0.37 3.29
N LEU A 210 33.98 -0.69 2.60
CA LEU A 210 33.77 -2.00 2.00
C LEU A 210 34.52 -2.10 0.66
N TYR A 211 35.17 -3.24 0.44
CA TYR A 211 35.84 -3.56 -0.81
C TYR A 211 35.59 -5.02 -1.20
N SER A 212 35.58 -5.29 -2.51
CA SER A 212 35.38 -6.64 -3.05
C SER A 212 36.58 -7.54 -2.77
N SER A 213 36.34 -8.76 -2.30
CA SER A 213 37.35 -9.78 -2.01
C SER A 213 36.82 -11.17 -2.34
N ASP A 214 37.64 -12.02 -2.96
CA ASP A 214 37.29 -13.42 -3.30
C ASP A 214 37.47 -14.40 -2.14
N SER A 215 37.74 -13.88 -0.94
CA SER A 215 37.94 -14.69 0.26
C SER A 215 37.39 -14.00 1.49
N CYS A 216 36.84 -14.78 2.42
CA CYS A 216 36.45 -14.38 3.77
C CYS A 216 37.11 -15.37 4.74
N ALA A 217 37.94 -14.90 5.67
CA ALA A 217 38.82 -15.76 6.47
C ALA A 217 38.01 -16.65 7.45
N SER A 218 36.93 -16.12 8.00
CA SER A 218 35.97 -16.90 8.81
C SER A 218 35.12 -17.87 8.00
N GLY A 219 34.99 -17.66 6.68
CA GLY A 219 34.04 -18.38 5.82
C GLY A 219 32.57 -18.05 6.08
N ASN A 220 32.28 -17.10 6.99
CA ASN A 220 30.93 -16.72 7.38
C ASN A 220 30.55 -15.35 6.82
N VAL A 221 29.26 -15.16 6.56
CA VAL A 221 28.69 -13.86 6.16
C VAL A 221 27.88 -13.27 7.30
N VAL A 222 27.64 -11.96 7.23
CA VAL A 222 26.82 -11.25 8.22
C VAL A 222 25.34 -11.57 7.98
N SER A 223 24.70 -12.12 9.00
CA SER A 223 23.24 -12.14 9.16
C SER A 223 22.84 -10.97 10.06
N LEU A 224 21.94 -10.13 9.58
CA LEU A 224 21.56 -8.88 10.24
C LEU A 224 20.04 -8.84 10.51
N ARG A 225 19.65 -8.63 11.77
CA ARG A 225 18.24 -8.38 12.14
C ARG A 225 18.09 -6.99 12.71
N CYS A 226 17.45 -6.11 11.93
CA CYS A 226 17.21 -4.71 12.28
C CYS A 226 16.02 -4.49 13.20
N ILE A 227 15.15 -5.49 13.31
CA ILE A 227 13.95 -5.50 14.15
C ILE A 227 13.59 -6.95 14.50
N GLU A 228 13.07 -7.17 15.71
CA GLU A 228 12.46 -8.45 16.06
C GLU A 228 11.05 -8.50 15.46
N CYS A 229 10.87 -9.28 14.39
CA CYS A 229 9.62 -9.39 13.65
C CYS A 229 9.17 -10.84 13.47
N GLY A 230 7.90 -11.01 13.10
CA GLY A 230 7.33 -12.29 12.72
C GLY A 230 7.17 -13.26 13.88
N LEU A 231 6.98 -12.74 15.10
CA LEU A 231 6.77 -13.52 16.31
C LEU A 231 5.30 -13.44 16.72
N SER A 232 4.66 -14.60 16.94
CA SER A 232 3.33 -14.69 17.53
C SER A 232 3.43 -15.29 18.93
N THR A 233 2.76 -14.66 19.91
CA THR A 233 2.79 -15.11 21.31
C THR A 233 1.88 -16.31 21.56
N LYS A 234 1.07 -16.68 20.57
CA LYS A 234 0.23 -17.88 20.58
C LYS A 234 0.67 -18.80 19.45
N SER A 235 1.02 -20.03 19.82
CA SER A 235 1.16 -21.10 18.83
C SER A 235 -0.19 -21.28 18.15
N VAL A 236 -0.26 -20.94 16.85
CA VAL A 236 -1.36 -21.36 16.00
C VAL A 236 -1.34 -22.87 16.07
N SER A 237 -2.35 -23.52 16.65
CA SER A 237 -2.44 -24.98 16.61
C SER A 237 -2.62 -25.39 15.14
N ILE A 238 -1.52 -25.61 14.42
CA ILE A 238 -1.41 -25.91 12.99
C ILE A 238 -2.23 -27.18 12.62
N MET A 239 -2.76 -27.90 13.60
CA MET A 239 -3.41 -29.21 13.47
C MET A 239 -4.94 -29.18 13.30
N SER A 240 -5.64 -28.04 13.41
CA SER A 240 -7.08 -28.00 13.13
C SER A 240 -7.36 -27.43 11.74
N ARG A 241 -7.88 -28.27 10.83
CA ARG A 241 -8.48 -27.83 9.56
C ARG A 241 -9.71 -26.95 9.87
N ILE A 242 -9.52 -25.64 9.95
CA ILE A 242 -10.60 -24.68 10.18
C ILE A 242 -11.23 -24.32 8.84
N VAL A 243 -12.54 -24.49 8.71
CA VAL A 243 -13.34 -24.13 7.53
C VAL A 243 -14.31 -23.04 7.92
N GLY A 244 -14.31 -21.90 7.21
CA GLY A 244 -15.22 -20.78 7.43
C GLY A 244 -14.73 -19.69 8.40
N GLY A 245 -13.41 -19.65 8.67
CA GLY A 245 -12.81 -18.68 9.60
C GLY A 245 -12.99 -19.04 11.08
N SER A 246 -12.26 -18.37 11.96
CA SER A 246 -12.37 -18.49 13.42
C SER A 246 -12.01 -17.19 14.10
N ALA A 247 -12.64 -16.94 15.26
CA ALA A 247 -12.32 -15.79 16.08
C ALA A 247 -10.85 -15.86 16.56
N ALA A 248 -10.11 -14.79 16.34
CA ALA A 248 -8.74 -14.66 16.78
C ALA A 248 -8.66 -14.47 18.31
N THR A 249 -7.53 -14.86 18.88
CA THR A 249 -7.18 -14.56 20.27
C THR A 249 -6.15 -13.44 20.34
N LEU A 250 -6.10 -12.73 21.47
CA LEU A 250 -5.22 -11.57 21.63
C LEU A 250 -3.76 -12.03 21.55
N GLY A 251 -2.96 -11.36 20.71
CA GLY A 251 -1.57 -11.72 20.45
C GLY A 251 -1.35 -12.84 19.44
N GLN A 252 -2.42 -13.40 18.86
CA GLN A 252 -2.31 -14.42 17.81
C GLN A 252 -1.83 -13.84 16.47
N TRP A 253 -2.36 -12.67 16.09
CA TRP A 253 -2.02 -11.93 14.88
C TRP A 253 -1.58 -10.50 15.26
N PRO A 254 -0.46 -10.34 15.97
CA PRO A 254 -0.10 -9.08 16.63
C PRO A 254 0.28 -7.95 15.67
N TRP A 255 0.50 -8.26 14.38
CA TRP A 255 0.74 -7.30 13.30
C TRP A 255 -0.54 -6.76 12.66
N GLN A 256 -1.68 -7.40 12.88
CA GLN A 256 -2.95 -6.98 12.31
C GLN A 256 -3.35 -5.60 12.87
N VAL A 257 -3.70 -4.68 11.97
CA VAL A 257 -4.35 -3.42 12.35
C VAL A 257 -5.69 -3.25 11.65
N SER A 258 -6.54 -2.44 12.28
CA SER A 258 -7.78 -1.93 11.72
C SER A 258 -7.60 -0.46 11.35
N LEU A 259 -7.89 -0.12 10.09
CA LEU A 259 -7.80 1.23 9.56
C LEU A 259 -9.20 1.84 9.49
N HIS A 260 -9.40 2.92 10.24
CA HIS A 260 -10.69 3.59 10.36
C HIS A 260 -10.67 4.97 9.70
N VAL A 261 -11.79 5.32 9.07
CA VAL A 261 -12.12 6.67 8.62
C VAL A 261 -13.42 7.07 9.26
N GLN A 262 -13.46 8.24 9.91
CA GLN A 262 -14.65 8.72 10.63
C GLN A 262 -15.22 7.65 11.58
N ASP A 263 -14.34 7.06 12.39
CA ASP A 263 -14.63 6.01 13.38
C ASP A 263 -15.18 4.69 12.82
N THR A 264 -15.24 4.53 11.50
CA THR A 264 -15.72 3.32 10.82
C THR A 264 -14.54 2.56 10.23
N HIS A 265 -14.49 1.24 10.45
CA HIS A 265 -13.52 0.37 9.80
C HIS A 265 -13.70 0.37 8.28
N VAL A 266 -12.60 0.56 7.56
CA VAL A 266 -12.57 0.61 6.08
C VAL A 266 -11.72 -0.51 5.52
N CYS A 267 -10.52 -0.69 6.08
CA CYS A 267 -9.52 -1.66 5.63
C CYS A 267 -8.72 -2.23 6.79
N GLY A 268 -8.02 -3.33 6.53
CA GLY A 268 -6.94 -3.85 7.35
C GLY A 268 -5.58 -3.26 6.98
N GLY A 269 -4.57 -3.66 7.75
CA GLY A 269 -3.16 -3.35 7.50
C GLY A 269 -2.25 -4.26 8.31
N SER A 270 -0.95 -4.15 8.05
CA SER A 270 0.10 -4.93 8.71
C SER A 270 1.18 -4.03 9.28
N ILE A 271 1.50 -4.20 10.56
CA ILE A 271 2.64 -3.52 11.21
C ILE A 271 3.94 -4.11 10.66
N ILE A 272 4.81 -3.26 10.11
CA ILE A 272 6.15 -3.67 9.64
C ILE A 272 7.28 -3.02 10.45
N THR A 273 7.01 -1.89 11.09
CA THR A 273 7.91 -1.25 12.08
C THR A 273 7.10 -0.56 13.17
N GLN A 274 7.76 0.15 14.10
CA GLN A 274 7.06 0.94 15.12
C GLN A 274 6.23 2.08 14.52
N GLN A 275 6.57 2.59 13.32
CA GLN A 275 5.88 3.74 12.72
C GLN A 275 5.25 3.45 11.36
N TRP A 276 5.52 2.30 10.76
CA TRP A 276 5.07 2.01 9.41
C TRP A 276 4.09 0.83 9.37
N ILE A 277 2.99 1.06 8.65
CA ILE A 277 1.94 0.09 8.35
C ILE A 277 1.89 -0.10 6.83
N VAL A 278 1.83 -1.35 6.38
CA VAL A 278 1.51 -1.72 4.99
C VAL A 278 0.00 -1.94 4.86
N THR A 279 -0.58 -1.45 3.78
CA THR A 279 -1.98 -1.69 3.38
C THR A 279 -2.09 -1.63 1.85
N ALA A 280 -3.29 -1.74 1.29
CA ALA A 280 -3.52 -1.68 -0.15
C ALA A 280 -3.68 -0.23 -0.64
N ALA A 281 -3.26 0.06 -1.87
CA ALA A 281 -3.41 1.38 -2.48
C ALA A 281 -4.89 1.76 -2.67
N HIS A 282 -5.74 0.81 -3.03
CA HIS A 282 -7.18 1.03 -3.19
C HIS A 282 -7.87 1.44 -1.89
N CYS A 283 -7.29 1.15 -0.72
CA CYS A 283 -7.84 1.60 0.56
C CYS A 283 -7.67 3.11 0.75
N VAL A 284 -6.66 3.72 0.12
CA VAL A 284 -6.29 5.13 0.26
C VAL A 284 -6.56 5.94 -1.00
N GLU A 285 -7.20 5.35 -2.02
CA GLU A 285 -7.51 6.01 -3.28
C GLU A 285 -8.65 7.03 -3.15
N GLY A 286 -8.57 8.13 -3.90
CA GLY A 286 -9.59 9.17 -3.93
C GLY A 286 -9.44 10.26 -2.86
N LYS A 287 -10.03 11.43 -3.15
CA LYS A 287 -9.75 12.68 -2.42
C LYS A 287 -10.02 12.64 -0.91
N GLN A 288 -10.95 11.80 -0.46
CA GLN A 288 -11.30 11.69 0.96
C GLN A 288 -10.32 10.77 1.71
N PHE A 289 -9.86 9.72 1.05
CA PHE A 289 -9.02 8.66 1.63
C PHE A 289 -7.53 8.96 1.49
N SER A 290 -7.14 9.88 0.61
CA SER A 290 -5.75 10.32 0.46
C SER A 290 -5.25 11.26 1.55
N ASP A 291 -6.13 11.80 2.39
CA ASP A 291 -5.77 12.74 3.48
C ASP A 291 -5.44 11.97 4.79
N PRO A 292 -4.19 12.00 5.28
CA PRO A 292 -3.78 11.31 6.50
C PRO A 292 -4.60 11.70 7.75
N SER A 293 -5.10 12.93 7.83
CA SER A 293 -5.80 13.44 9.01
C SER A 293 -7.13 12.73 9.28
N ASN A 294 -7.73 12.14 8.24
CA ASN A 294 -8.99 11.39 8.29
C ASN A 294 -8.83 9.98 8.87
N TRP A 295 -7.60 9.46 8.92
CA TRP A 295 -7.33 8.07 9.30
C TRP A 295 -7.00 7.91 10.77
N ARG A 296 -7.45 6.79 11.34
CA ARG A 296 -7.01 6.27 12.63
C ARG A 296 -6.63 4.81 12.49
N VAL A 297 -5.50 4.44 13.10
CA VAL A 297 -5.00 3.07 13.11
C VAL A 297 -5.21 2.47 14.50
N PHE A 298 -5.80 1.28 14.56
CA PHE A 298 -5.98 0.54 15.81
C PHE A 298 -5.18 -0.77 15.76
N ALA A 299 -4.34 -0.98 16.77
CA ALA A 299 -3.47 -2.14 16.92
C ALA A 299 -3.72 -2.82 18.28
N GLY A 300 -3.58 -4.14 18.35
CA GLY A 300 -3.70 -4.89 19.61
C GLY A 300 -5.10 -4.91 20.23
N ILE A 301 -6.14 -4.68 19.43
CA ILE A 301 -7.55 -4.71 19.84
C ILE A 301 -8.27 -5.68 18.90
N LEU A 302 -9.09 -6.59 19.44
CA LEU A 302 -9.81 -7.59 18.64
C LEU A 302 -11.22 -7.16 18.25
N ASN A 303 -11.89 -6.35 19.08
CA ASN A 303 -13.29 -6.01 18.88
C ASN A 303 -13.44 -4.55 18.40
N GLN A 304 -14.12 -4.34 17.27
CA GLN A 304 -14.33 -3.02 16.69
C GLN A 304 -15.10 -2.07 17.62
N ASN A 305 -16.05 -2.58 18.41
CA ASN A 305 -16.81 -1.75 19.34
C ASN A 305 -15.91 -1.19 20.44
N GLU A 306 -14.84 -1.89 20.84
CA GLU A 306 -13.84 -1.37 21.78
C GLU A 306 -12.99 -0.26 21.15
N MET A 307 -12.71 -0.34 19.84
CA MET A 307 -11.93 0.64 19.11
C MET A 307 -12.62 2.01 19.08
N ILE A 308 -13.95 2.05 18.96
CA ILE A 308 -14.75 3.29 18.96
C ILE A 308 -14.54 4.11 20.25
N PHE A 309 -14.28 3.44 21.37
CA PHE A 309 -14.04 4.09 22.67
C PHE A 309 -12.56 4.35 22.98
N ARG A 310 -11.65 4.04 22.05
CA ARG A 310 -10.21 4.21 22.18
C ARG A 310 -9.74 5.32 21.25
N ASN A 311 -8.66 5.99 21.63
CA ASN A 311 -7.96 6.88 20.72
C ASN A 311 -7.04 6.05 19.84
N GLY A 312 -7.40 5.87 18.56
CA GLY A 312 -6.50 5.26 17.57
C GLY A 312 -5.28 6.13 17.29
N TYR A 313 -4.23 5.52 16.74
CA TYR A 313 -3.02 6.20 16.30
C TYR A 313 -3.33 7.08 15.10
N LYS A 314 -2.80 8.31 15.11
CA LYS A 314 -2.92 9.24 13.98
C LYS A 314 -1.92 8.90 12.88
N VAL A 315 -2.30 9.15 11.64
CA VAL A 315 -1.45 8.99 10.47
C VAL A 315 -0.81 10.33 10.12
N GLN A 316 0.51 10.35 10.01
CA GLN A 316 1.30 11.50 9.59
C GLN A 316 1.34 11.61 8.06
N GLN A 317 1.52 10.48 7.38
CA GLN A 317 1.74 10.43 5.93
C GLN A 317 1.17 9.15 5.34
N ILE A 318 0.62 9.25 4.13
CA ILE A 318 0.19 8.13 3.32
C ILE A 318 1.00 8.16 2.02
N ILE A 319 1.55 7.01 1.64
CA ILE A 319 2.32 6.84 0.41
C ILE A 319 1.67 5.69 -0.36
N SER A 320 0.98 6.00 -1.46
CA SER A 320 0.46 5.00 -2.40
C SER A 320 1.52 4.69 -3.45
N HIS A 321 1.56 3.45 -3.94
CA HIS A 321 2.42 3.11 -5.07
C HIS A 321 2.12 4.02 -6.27
N SER A 322 3.17 4.53 -6.91
CA SER A 322 3.10 5.51 -8.00
C SER A 322 2.38 5.00 -9.23
N ASP A 323 2.65 3.73 -9.55
CA ASP A 323 2.14 3.03 -10.71
C ASP A 323 0.91 2.18 -10.36
N TYR A 324 0.22 2.50 -9.26
CA TYR A 324 -1.05 1.87 -8.93
C TYR A 324 -2.08 2.15 -10.01
N ASP A 325 -2.67 1.10 -10.56
CA ASP A 325 -3.70 1.18 -11.59
C ASP A 325 -5.06 0.76 -11.03
N THR A 326 -5.99 1.72 -10.97
CA THR A 326 -7.34 1.48 -10.39
C THR A 326 -8.13 0.41 -11.15
N ASP A 327 -7.93 0.23 -12.46
CA ASP A 327 -8.76 -0.70 -13.25
C ASP A 327 -8.26 -2.15 -13.13
N SER A 328 -6.97 -2.37 -13.29
CA SER A 328 -6.33 -3.68 -13.21
C SER A 328 -5.97 -4.10 -11.78
N LYS A 329 -5.94 -3.16 -10.84
CA LYS A 329 -5.40 -3.32 -9.48
C LYS A 329 -3.91 -3.67 -9.47
N ASP A 330 -3.18 -3.35 -10.54
CA ASP A 330 -1.73 -3.49 -10.54
C ASP A 330 -1.09 -2.56 -9.51
N ASN A 331 0.00 -3.02 -8.89
CA ASN A 331 0.73 -2.30 -7.84
C ASN A 331 -0.13 -1.80 -6.67
N ASP A 332 -1.09 -2.62 -6.23
CA ASP A 332 -2.02 -2.28 -5.14
C ASP A 332 -1.38 -2.33 -3.75
N VAL A 333 -0.43 -1.45 -3.47
CA VAL A 333 0.27 -1.36 -2.18
C VAL A 333 0.43 0.09 -1.73
N ALA A 334 0.30 0.32 -0.42
CA ALA A 334 0.49 1.62 0.21
C ALA A 334 1.12 1.49 1.60
N LEU A 335 1.77 2.57 2.03
CA LEU A 335 2.32 2.75 3.37
C LEU A 335 1.58 3.86 4.12
N MET A 336 1.35 3.63 5.41
CA MET A 336 0.92 4.65 6.35
C MET A 336 2.00 4.85 7.41
N LYS A 337 2.52 6.08 7.52
CA LYS A 337 3.42 6.51 8.59
C LYS A 337 2.60 7.03 9.76
N LEU A 338 2.81 6.49 10.95
CA LEU A 338 2.16 6.93 12.18
C LEU A 338 2.84 8.17 12.75
N GLU A 339 2.05 9.12 13.26
CA GLU A 339 2.55 10.33 13.92
C GLU A 339 3.33 9.99 15.20
N THR A 340 2.90 8.94 15.92
CA THR A 340 3.56 8.46 17.14
C THR A 340 3.93 6.99 16.99
N PRO A 341 5.16 6.58 17.34
CA PRO A 341 5.57 5.17 17.31
C PRO A 341 4.69 4.26 18.19
N LEU A 342 4.40 3.07 17.68
CA LEU A 342 3.80 1.97 18.42
C LEU A 342 4.75 1.49 19.50
N SER A 343 4.18 1.16 20.66
CA SER A 343 4.88 0.42 21.70
C SER A 343 4.63 -1.07 21.48
N PHE A 344 5.70 -1.82 21.21
CA PHE A 344 5.57 -3.26 21.02
C PHE A 344 5.25 -3.98 22.33
N THR A 345 4.30 -4.92 22.24
CA THR A 345 3.76 -5.70 23.36
C THR A 345 3.41 -7.10 22.86
N ASP A 346 2.97 -8.01 23.71
CA ASP A 346 2.52 -9.35 23.30
C ASP A 346 1.36 -9.34 22.27
N ALA A 347 0.64 -8.21 22.16
CA ALA A 347 -0.48 -8.01 21.26
C ALA A 347 -0.19 -7.08 20.07
N VAL A 348 0.98 -6.43 20.05
CA VAL A 348 1.38 -5.46 19.02
C VAL A 348 2.83 -5.74 18.65
N GLN A 349 3.05 -6.37 17.51
CA GLN A 349 4.38 -6.76 17.01
C GLN A 349 4.40 -6.66 15.49
N PRO A 350 5.55 -6.38 14.87
CA PRO A 350 5.66 -6.35 13.42
C PRO A 350 5.70 -7.76 12.81
N VAL A 351 5.17 -7.89 11.60
CA VAL A 351 5.42 -9.05 10.72
C VAL A 351 6.73 -8.83 9.95
N CYS A 352 7.44 -9.90 9.58
CA CYS A 352 8.62 -9.75 8.72
C CYS A 352 8.20 -9.56 7.26
N LEU A 353 8.83 -8.60 6.58
CA LEU A 353 8.78 -8.49 5.13
C LEU A 353 9.67 -9.57 4.49
N PRO A 354 9.29 -10.12 3.33
CA PRO A 354 10.12 -11.10 2.64
C PRO A 354 11.40 -10.42 2.13
N ASN A 355 12.54 -11.02 2.43
CA ASN A 355 13.84 -10.56 1.96
C ASN A 355 14.03 -10.84 0.46
N SER A 356 14.98 -10.13 -0.17
CA SER A 356 15.34 -10.38 -1.57
C SER A 356 15.69 -11.85 -1.80
N GLY A 357 15.22 -12.41 -2.92
CA GLY A 357 15.46 -13.81 -3.30
C GLY A 357 14.60 -14.84 -2.57
N MET A 358 13.72 -14.44 -1.64
CA MET A 358 12.72 -15.34 -1.07
C MET A 358 11.61 -15.60 -2.08
N MET A 359 11.20 -16.87 -2.21
CA MET A 359 10.11 -17.30 -3.07
C MET A 359 9.23 -18.27 -2.28
N PHE A 360 7.93 -17.98 -2.23
CA PHE A 360 6.97 -18.85 -1.56
C PHE A 360 6.44 -19.91 -2.52
N GLN A 361 6.31 -21.15 -2.05
CA GLN A 361 5.95 -22.27 -2.90
C GLN A 361 4.43 -22.38 -3.12
N SER A 362 4.02 -22.90 -4.28
CA SER A 362 2.63 -23.30 -4.50
C SER A 362 2.18 -24.30 -3.43
N ALA A 363 0.90 -24.24 -3.06
CA ALA A 363 0.29 -25.05 -2.01
C ALA A 363 0.81 -24.79 -0.58
N GLN A 364 1.73 -23.82 -0.38
CA GLN A 364 2.16 -23.40 0.95
C GLN A 364 0.96 -22.88 1.75
N GLN A 365 0.90 -23.28 3.02
CA GLN A 365 -0.15 -22.83 3.94
C GLN A 365 0.11 -21.38 4.34
N CYS A 366 -0.93 -20.58 4.19
CA CYS A 366 -0.94 -19.18 4.59
C CYS A 366 -2.17 -18.91 5.46
N TRP A 367 -2.15 -17.77 6.13
CA TRP A 367 -3.22 -17.31 6.98
C TRP A 367 -3.57 -15.88 6.62
N ILE A 368 -4.87 -15.65 6.56
CA ILE A 368 -5.46 -14.31 6.45
C ILE A 368 -6.13 -13.95 7.77
N SER A 369 -6.11 -12.68 8.12
CA SER A 369 -6.85 -12.16 9.27
C SER A 369 -7.49 -10.82 8.94
N GLY A 370 -8.62 -10.53 9.57
CA GLY A 370 -9.33 -9.27 9.37
C GLY A 370 -10.74 -9.24 9.97
N TRP A 371 -11.40 -8.10 9.76
CA TRP A 371 -12.76 -7.82 10.23
C TRP A 371 -13.76 -7.74 9.07
N GLY A 372 -13.38 -8.23 7.89
CA GLY A 372 -14.23 -8.24 6.72
C GLY A 372 -15.55 -8.97 6.91
N ALA A 373 -16.43 -8.78 5.95
CA ALA A 373 -17.74 -9.40 5.93
C ALA A 373 -17.60 -10.94 5.84
N GLU A 374 -18.37 -11.66 6.64
CA GLU A 374 -18.32 -13.14 6.65
C GLU A 374 -18.98 -13.76 5.41
N TYR A 375 -19.69 -12.95 4.62
CA TYR A 375 -20.29 -13.30 3.33
C TYR A 375 -20.39 -12.06 2.46
N GLN A 376 -20.48 -12.26 1.14
CA GLN A 376 -20.53 -11.17 0.17
C GLN A 376 -21.70 -10.19 0.46
N GLY A 377 -21.37 -8.90 0.55
CA GLY A 377 -22.35 -7.84 0.84
C GLY A 377 -22.88 -7.84 2.29
N GLY A 378 -22.30 -8.66 3.16
CA GLY A 378 -22.59 -8.67 4.60
C GLY A 378 -21.98 -7.47 5.34
N LYS A 379 -22.34 -7.31 6.62
CA LYS A 379 -21.67 -6.38 7.52
C LYS A 379 -20.30 -6.95 7.91
N THR A 380 -19.30 -6.09 8.07
CA THR A 380 -18.02 -6.40 8.71
C THR A 380 -18.22 -7.06 10.07
N SER A 381 -17.37 -8.03 10.39
CA SER A 381 -17.43 -8.73 11.69
C SER A 381 -16.95 -7.82 12.81
N ASP A 382 -17.65 -7.83 13.95
CA ASP A 382 -17.25 -7.01 15.10
C ASP A 382 -15.96 -7.55 15.76
N ASN A 383 -15.62 -8.83 15.59
CA ASN A 383 -14.42 -9.46 16.14
C ASN A 383 -13.42 -9.80 15.03
N LEU A 384 -12.14 -9.78 15.37
CA LEU A 384 -11.08 -10.20 14.47
C LEU A 384 -11.23 -11.70 14.17
N ASN A 385 -11.31 -12.05 12.90
CA ASN A 385 -11.30 -13.42 12.43
C ASN A 385 -10.00 -13.75 11.72
N TYR A 386 -9.72 -15.04 11.59
CA TYR A 386 -8.65 -15.55 10.76
C TYR A 386 -9.06 -16.83 10.05
N ALA A 387 -8.43 -17.11 8.92
CA ALA A 387 -8.64 -18.33 8.17
C ALA A 387 -7.33 -18.83 7.57
N MET A 388 -7.21 -20.15 7.44
CA MET A 388 -6.11 -20.76 6.72
C MET A 388 -6.48 -20.89 5.25
N VAL A 389 -5.57 -20.50 4.37
CA VAL A 389 -5.68 -20.58 2.92
C VAL A 389 -4.40 -21.21 2.35
N SER A 390 -4.39 -21.51 1.06
CA SER A 390 -3.23 -22.11 0.39
C SER A 390 -2.84 -21.28 -0.81
N LEU A 391 -1.53 -21.09 -1.02
CA LEU A 391 -1.05 -20.40 -2.22
C LEU A 391 -1.41 -21.19 -3.48
N ILE A 392 -1.88 -20.48 -4.49
CA ILE A 392 -2.25 -21.03 -5.79
C ILE A 392 -1.24 -20.52 -6.81
N GLU A 393 -0.68 -21.44 -7.60
CA GLU A 393 0.25 -21.09 -8.66
C GLU A 393 -0.40 -20.12 -9.65
N THR A 394 0.33 -19.09 -10.07
CA THR A 394 -0.17 -18.06 -10.99
C THR A 394 -0.71 -18.67 -12.30
N SER A 395 -0.08 -19.73 -12.81
CA SER A 395 -0.53 -20.43 -14.03
C SER A 395 -1.93 -21.05 -13.87
N VAL A 396 -2.23 -21.59 -12.69
CA VAL A 396 -3.55 -22.14 -12.34
C VAL A 396 -4.54 -21.00 -12.16
N CYS A 397 -4.17 -19.98 -11.39
CA CYS A 397 -5.03 -18.83 -11.11
C CYS A 397 -5.43 -18.07 -12.39
N ASN A 398 -4.51 -17.99 -13.36
CA ASN A 398 -4.75 -17.40 -14.68
C ASN A 398 -5.33 -18.36 -15.73
N SER A 399 -5.77 -19.56 -15.34
CA SER A 399 -6.51 -20.41 -16.27
C SER A 399 -7.80 -19.73 -16.73
N VAL A 400 -8.23 -20.08 -17.94
CA VAL A 400 -9.43 -19.52 -18.60
C VAL A 400 -10.69 -19.60 -17.73
N TYR A 401 -10.78 -20.59 -16.84
CA TYR A 401 -11.95 -20.81 -16.00
C TYR A 401 -11.92 -20.03 -14.68
N ILE A 402 -10.76 -19.47 -14.29
CA ILE A 402 -10.55 -18.76 -13.02
C ILE A 402 -10.50 -17.25 -13.29
N TYR A 403 -9.34 -16.72 -13.70
CA TYR A 403 -9.17 -15.29 -13.97
C TYR A 403 -8.73 -14.94 -15.39
N ASP A 404 -8.54 -15.91 -16.28
CA ASP A 404 -8.30 -15.68 -17.72
C ASP A 404 -7.21 -14.62 -18.03
N GLY A 405 -6.09 -14.71 -17.31
CA GLY A 405 -4.94 -13.81 -17.51
C GLY A 405 -5.00 -12.46 -16.79
N LEU A 406 -5.99 -12.22 -15.91
CA LEU A 406 -6.11 -10.97 -15.16
C LEU A 406 -5.12 -10.84 -13.99
N VAL A 407 -4.53 -11.94 -13.50
CA VAL A 407 -3.57 -11.90 -12.38
C VAL A 407 -2.18 -11.53 -12.90
N LEU A 408 -1.66 -10.39 -12.44
CA LEU A 408 -0.39 -9.81 -12.89
C LEU A 408 0.82 -10.31 -12.06
N PRO A 409 2.07 -10.08 -12.51
CA PRO A 409 3.27 -10.54 -11.79
C PRO A 409 3.44 -9.95 -10.38
N THR A 410 2.86 -8.78 -10.13
CA THR A 410 2.80 -8.06 -8.85
C THR A 410 1.73 -8.61 -7.91
N MET A 411 1.04 -9.69 -8.30
CA MET A 411 -0.06 -10.30 -7.56
C MET A 411 0.24 -11.77 -7.24
N VAL A 412 -0.38 -12.25 -6.15
CA VAL A 412 -0.37 -13.66 -5.74
C VAL A 412 -1.79 -14.12 -5.43
N CYS A 413 -2.11 -15.36 -5.76
CA CYS A 413 -3.40 -15.96 -5.45
C CYS A 413 -3.33 -16.87 -4.23
N ALA A 414 -4.32 -16.79 -3.35
CA ALA A 414 -4.44 -17.71 -2.23
C ALA A 414 -5.91 -18.04 -1.96
N GLY A 415 -6.17 -19.30 -1.63
CA GLY A 415 -7.52 -19.78 -1.32
C GLY A 415 -7.70 -21.24 -1.66
N TYR A 416 -8.95 -21.62 -1.90
CA TYR A 416 -9.31 -22.96 -2.35
C TYR A 416 -10.19 -22.87 -3.59
N LEU A 417 -9.85 -23.63 -4.64
CA LEU A 417 -10.62 -23.61 -5.89
C LEU A 417 -12.06 -24.09 -5.72
N GLN A 418 -12.34 -24.93 -4.72
CA GLN A 418 -13.72 -25.29 -4.38
C GLN A 418 -14.52 -24.14 -3.73
N GLY A 419 -13.90 -23.01 -3.40
CA GLY A 419 -14.48 -21.92 -2.63
C GLY A 419 -14.61 -22.24 -1.14
N GLY A 420 -15.50 -21.52 -0.46
CA GLY A 420 -15.88 -21.70 0.94
C GLY A 420 -15.05 -20.92 1.96
N ILE A 421 -13.75 -20.71 1.73
CA ILE A 421 -12.87 -19.93 2.60
C ILE A 421 -12.14 -18.91 1.76
N ASP A 422 -12.27 -17.63 2.12
CA ASP A 422 -11.69 -16.51 1.39
C ASP A 422 -11.64 -15.26 2.26
N SER A 423 -10.89 -14.25 1.82
CA SER A 423 -11.04 -12.88 2.31
C SER A 423 -12.26 -12.22 1.68
N CYS A 424 -12.79 -11.17 2.31
CA CYS A 424 -13.98 -10.49 1.80
C CYS A 424 -13.96 -8.98 2.07
N GLN A 425 -15.07 -8.29 1.77
CA GLN A 425 -15.15 -6.83 1.92
C GLN A 425 -14.79 -6.39 3.34
N GLY A 426 -13.77 -5.54 3.47
CA GLY A 426 -13.24 -5.06 4.77
C GLY A 426 -11.92 -5.73 5.17
N ASP A 427 -11.54 -6.87 4.57
CA ASP A 427 -10.22 -7.46 4.78
C ASP A 427 -9.14 -6.83 3.90
N SER A 428 -9.52 -5.96 2.96
CA SER A 428 -8.63 -5.19 2.07
C SER A 428 -7.46 -4.57 2.81
N GLY A 429 -6.25 -4.68 2.26
CA GLY A 429 -4.99 -4.25 2.88
C GLY A 429 -4.53 -5.11 4.07
N GLY A 430 -5.36 -6.04 4.53
CA GLY A 430 -5.01 -6.98 5.60
C GLY A 430 -3.93 -8.00 5.19
N PRO A 431 -3.27 -8.64 6.16
CA PRO A 431 -2.17 -9.56 5.93
C PRO A 431 -2.59 -10.91 5.31
N LEU A 432 -1.82 -11.35 4.33
CA LEU A 432 -1.62 -12.77 3.99
C LEU A 432 -0.23 -13.18 4.49
N VAL A 433 -0.16 -14.06 5.49
CA VAL A 433 1.10 -14.45 6.14
C VAL A 433 1.36 -15.95 6.08
N THR A 434 2.63 -16.33 6.04
CA THR A 434 3.06 -17.73 6.14
C THR A 434 4.09 -17.91 7.24
N TYR A 435 4.13 -19.10 7.83
CA TYR A 435 5.09 -19.44 8.87
C TYR A 435 6.19 -20.34 8.30
N GLU A 436 7.41 -19.81 8.21
CA GLU A 436 8.54 -20.49 7.61
C GLU A 436 9.82 -20.18 8.41
N ASN A 437 10.62 -21.21 8.69
CA ASN A 437 11.86 -21.08 9.46
C ASN A 437 11.69 -20.40 10.82
N SER A 438 10.59 -20.71 11.51
CA SER A 438 10.20 -20.12 12.80
C SER A 438 9.87 -18.63 12.79
N VAL A 439 9.59 -18.07 11.60
CA VAL A 439 9.27 -16.65 11.40
C VAL A 439 7.98 -16.53 10.59
N TRP A 440 7.12 -15.59 10.97
CA TRP A 440 5.97 -15.19 10.16
C TRP A 440 6.36 -14.13 9.13
N TRP A 441 6.12 -14.43 7.87
CA TRP A 441 6.42 -13.58 6.73
C TRP A 441 5.13 -13.04 6.09
N LEU A 442 5.12 -11.76 5.75
CA LEU A 442 4.05 -11.14 4.97
C LEU A 442 4.23 -11.53 3.51
N VAL A 443 3.38 -12.43 3.03
CA VAL A 443 3.38 -12.90 1.64
C VAL A 443 2.66 -11.91 0.73
N GLY A 444 1.58 -11.31 1.25
CA GLY A 444 0.78 -10.35 0.50
C GLY A 444 -0.14 -9.51 1.36
N ASP A 445 -0.76 -8.53 0.73
CA ASP A 445 -1.85 -7.72 1.28
C ASP A 445 -3.13 -7.96 0.47
N THR A 446 -4.27 -8.04 1.14
CA THR A 446 -5.56 -8.34 0.49
C THR A 446 -5.93 -7.25 -0.51
N SER A 447 -6.01 -7.58 -1.80
CA SER A 447 -6.22 -6.61 -2.86
C SER A 447 -7.63 -6.71 -3.45
N TRP A 448 -7.95 -7.81 -4.14
CA TRP A 448 -9.22 -7.94 -4.85
C TRP A 448 -9.72 -9.39 -4.98
N GLY A 449 -10.99 -9.53 -5.37
CA GLY A 449 -11.63 -10.82 -5.64
C GLY A 449 -12.95 -10.65 -6.39
N SER A 450 -13.37 -11.69 -7.11
CA SER A 450 -14.70 -11.74 -7.75
C SER A 450 -15.67 -12.48 -6.84
N GLY A 451 -16.46 -11.72 -6.07
CA GLY A 451 -17.24 -12.25 -4.95
C GLY A 451 -16.33 -12.65 -3.77
N CYS A 452 -16.89 -13.39 -2.82
CA CYS A 452 -16.14 -13.96 -1.70
C CYS A 452 -16.43 -15.45 -1.60
N ALA A 453 -15.40 -16.27 -1.41
CA ALA A 453 -15.54 -17.71 -1.16
C ALA A 453 -16.30 -18.48 -2.27
N THR A 454 -16.26 -17.97 -3.50
CA THR A 454 -16.95 -18.56 -4.65
C THR A 454 -16.03 -19.59 -5.34
N PRO A 455 -16.58 -20.73 -5.82
CA PRO A 455 -15.77 -21.71 -6.56
C PRO A 455 -15.06 -21.07 -7.76
N ASN A 456 -13.80 -21.45 -7.98
CA ASN A 456 -12.93 -20.92 -9.03
C ASN A 456 -12.72 -19.40 -8.99
N ARG A 457 -12.92 -18.75 -7.83
CA ARG A 457 -12.64 -17.32 -7.61
C ARG A 457 -11.88 -17.14 -6.29
N PRO A 458 -10.60 -17.55 -6.22
CA PRO A 458 -9.79 -17.35 -5.01
C PRO A 458 -9.41 -15.88 -4.85
N GLY A 459 -9.18 -15.41 -3.62
CA GLY A 459 -8.66 -14.07 -3.37
C GLY A 459 -7.32 -13.79 -4.06
N VAL A 460 -7.15 -12.55 -4.49
CA VAL A 460 -5.93 -12.00 -5.08
C VAL A 460 -5.33 -10.96 -4.15
N TYR A 461 -4.02 -11.08 -3.93
CA TYR A 461 -3.26 -10.30 -2.97
C TYR A 461 -2.11 -9.59 -3.69
N GLY A 462 -1.71 -8.42 -3.23
CA GLY A 462 -0.46 -7.80 -3.67
C GLY A 462 0.72 -8.67 -3.26
N ASN A 463 1.69 -8.88 -4.14
CA ASN A 463 2.83 -9.75 -3.88
C ASN A 463 3.95 -8.98 -3.16
N MET A 464 4.12 -9.21 -1.85
CA MET A 464 5.13 -8.50 -1.07
C MET A 464 6.55 -8.74 -1.58
N THR A 465 6.85 -9.90 -2.18
CA THR A 465 8.19 -10.14 -2.76
C THR A 465 8.52 -9.18 -3.91
N ALA A 466 7.50 -8.65 -4.59
CA ALA A 466 7.66 -7.64 -5.63
C ALA A 466 7.73 -6.21 -5.06
N PHE A 467 7.17 -5.98 -3.87
CA PHE A 467 7.06 -4.65 -3.27
C PHE A 467 8.08 -4.35 -2.17
N THR A 468 8.82 -5.34 -1.65
CA THR A 468 9.81 -5.15 -0.56
C THR A 468 10.79 -4.01 -0.85
N ASP A 469 11.35 -3.96 -2.06
CA ASP A 469 12.32 -2.91 -2.43
C ASP A 469 11.66 -1.52 -2.43
N TRP A 470 10.43 -1.42 -2.93
CA TRP A 470 9.65 -0.17 -2.88
C TRP A 470 9.34 0.23 -1.43
N ILE A 471 9.00 -0.73 -0.56
CA ILE A 471 8.71 -0.48 0.85
C ILE A 471 9.93 0.10 1.57
N TYR A 472 11.09 -0.57 1.46
CA TYR A 472 12.32 -0.11 2.13
C TYR A 472 12.74 1.28 1.67
N LYS A 473 12.63 1.56 0.36
CA LYS A 473 12.96 2.87 -0.21
C LYS A 473 12.09 4.01 0.33
N ASN A 474 10.82 3.74 0.65
CA ASN A 474 9.92 4.74 1.23
C ASN A 474 10.02 4.85 2.76
N MET A 475 10.69 3.90 3.42
CA MET A 475 10.95 3.93 4.86
C MET A 475 12.20 4.74 5.22
N GLN A 476 13.17 4.81 4.30
CA GLN A 476 14.37 5.67 4.37
C GLN A 476 13.97 7.14 4.33
#